data_AF-A0A5R2N208-F1
#
_entry.id   AF-A0A5R2N208-F1
#
_cell.length_a   1.000
_cell.length_b   1.000
_cell.length_c   1.000
_cell.angle_alpha   90.00
_cell.angle_beta   90.00
_cell.angle_gamma   90.00
#
_symmetry.space_group_name_H-M   'P 1'
#
loop_
_entity.id
_entity.type
_entity.pdbx_description
1 polymer ?
#
loop_
_entity_poly.entity_id
_entity_poly.type
_entity_poly.pdbx_seq_one_letter_code
_entity_poly.pdbx_strand_id
1 'polypeptide(L)' 'RVERARVLLLRGDLSTSEVAELTGFAHQSHLAHWMRREIGQTPGDLRRAQPPG' A
#
# COMPACT_ATOMS: atom_id res chain seq x y z
N ARG A 1 6.71 7.61 -4.40
CA ARG A 1 6.73 6.32 -3.66
C ARG A 1 5.33 5.86 -3.32
N VAL A 2 4.50 6.71 -2.68
CA VAL A 2 3.09 6.41 -2.37
C VAL A 2 2.27 6.00 -3.59
N GLU A 3 2.35 6.72 -4.71
CA GLU A 3 1.57 6.35 -5.90
C GLU A 3 1.97 4.98 -6.46
N ARG A 4 3.28 4.67 -6.45
CA ARG A 4 3.78 3.33 -6.85
C ARG A 4 3.23 2.25 -5.91
N ALA A 5 3.21 2.50 -4.61
CA ALA A 5 2.65 1.57 -3.64
C ALA A 5 1.14 1.36 -3.86
N ARG A 6 0.39 2.43 -4.14
CA ARG A 6 -1.03 2.38 -4.49
C ARG A 6 -1.29 1.47 -5.70
N VAL A 7 -0.52 1.63 -6.78
CA VAL A 7 -0.66 0.78 -7.97
C VAL A 7 -0.41 -0.69 -7.65
N LEU A 8 0.64 -1.01 -6.87
CA LEU A 8 0.94 -2.40 -6.49
C LEU A 8 -0.13 -3.00 -5.59
N LEU A 9 -0.65 -2.23 -4.63
CA LEU A 9 -1.72 -2.67 -3.73
C LEU A 9 -3.03 -2.93 -4.48
N LEU A 10 -3.34 -2.14 -5.51
CA LEU A 10 -4.51 -2.32 -6.35
C LEU A 10 -4.40 -3.50 -7.32
N ARG A 11 -3.19 -4.00 -7.60
CA ARG A 11 -3.01 -5.25 -8.36
C ARG A 11 -3.38 -6.46 -7.51
N GLY A 12 -3.02 -6.45 -6.22
CA GLY A 12 -3.37 -7.50 -5.27
C GLY A 12 -2.35 -8.62 -5.11
N ASP A 13 -1.34 -8.67 -5.99
CA ASP A 13 -0.37 -9.78 -6.06
C ASP A 13 0.66 -9.80 -4.92
N LEU A 14 0.79 -8.69 -4.18
CA LEU A 14 1.83 -8.49 -3.19
C LEU A 14 1.24 -8.18 -1.81
N SER A 15 1.90 -8.68 -0.76
CA SER A 15 1.64 -8.28 0.62
C SER A 15 1.95 -6.80 0.86
N THR A 16 1.28 -6.19 1.84
CA THR A 16 1.56 -4.79 2.23
C THR A 16 3.04 -4.59 2.63
N SER A 17 3.64 -5.62 3.25
CA SER A 17 5.06 -5.63 3.62
C SER A 17 5.96 -5.64 2.40
N GLU A 18 5.70 -6.51 1.41
CA GLU A 18 6.46 -6.54 0.15
C GLU A 18 6.32 -5.22 -0.62
N VAL A 19 5.13 -4.63 -0.65
CA VAL A 19 4.93 -3.31 -1.26
C VAL A 19 5.73 -2.23 -0.52
N ALA A 20 5.79 -2.27 0.81
CA ALA A 20 6.60 -1.33 1.58
C ALA A 20 8.08 -1.44 1.19
N GLU A 21 8.63 -2.64 1.16
CA GLU A 21 10.02 -2.90 0.78
C GLU A 21 10.33 -2.46 -0.66
N LEU A 22 9.51 -2.89 -1.63
CA LEU A 22 9.68 -2.58 -3.06
C LEU A 22 9.53 -1.09 -3.40
N THR A 23 8.87 -0.32 -2.55
CA THR A 23 8.72 1.13 -2.71
C THR A 23 9.62 1.94 -1.78
N GLY A 24 10.45 1.22 -1.00
CA GLY A 24 11.54 1.75 -0.18
C GLY A 24 11.12 2.28 1.19
N PHE A 25 9.95 1.90 1.70
CA PHE A 25 9.55 2.14 3.09
C PHE A 25 10.12 1.04 3.99
N ALA A 26 10.62 1.45 5.17
CA ALA A 26 11.19 0.53 6.14
C ALA A 26 10.18 -0.53 6.64
N HIS A 27 8.91 -0.13 6.81
CA HIS A 27 7.84 -1.01 7.31
C HIS A 27 6.47 -0.62 6.74
N GLN A 28 5.52 -1.56 6.78
CA GLN A 28 4.13 -1.32 6.37
C GLN A 28 3.44 -0.16 7.13
N SER A 29 3.78 0.07 8.40
CA SER A 29 3.23 1.18 9.19
C SER A 29 3.74 2.54 8.68
N HIS A 30 4.99 2.59 8.21
CA HIS A 30 5.56 3.79 7.62
C HIS A 30 4.88 4.11 6.27
N LEU A 31 4.69 3.07 5.44
CA LEU A 31 3.90 3.18 4.22
C LEU A 31 2.48 3.69 4.53
N ALA A 32 1.78 3.09 5.50
CA ALA A 32 0.42 3.46 5.86
C ALA A 32 0.30 4.92 6.32
N HIS A 33 1.27 5.40 7.12
CA HIS A 33 1.34 6.79 7.55
C HIS A 33 1.43 7.75 6.35
N TRP A 34 2.36 7.50 5.42
CA TRP A 34 2.56 8.35 4.24
C TRP A 34 1.39 8.28 3.26
N MET A 35 0.82 7.10 3.03
CA MET A 35 -0.35 6.98 2.16
C MET A 35 -1.55 7.74 2.73
N ARG A 36 -1.81 7.62 4.05
CA ARG A 36 -2.90 8.37 4.69
C ARG A 36 -2.69 9.88 4.55
N ARG A 37 -1.45 10.33 4.69
CA ARG A 37 -1.07 11.75 4.58
C ARG A 37 -1.13 12.29 3.15
N GLU A 38 -0.69 11.53 2.16
CA GLU A 38 -0.57 12.01 0.76
C GLU A 38 -1.85 11.78 -0.06
N ILE A 39 -2.55 10.66 0.14
CA ILE A 39 -3.69 10.24 -0.70
C ILE A 39 -4.97 9.92 0.09
N GLY A 40 -4.99 10.15 1.40
CA GLY A 40 -6.15 9.94 2.28
C GLY A 40 -6.51 8.47 2.54
N GLN A 41 -5.80 7.51 1.94
CA GLN A 41 -6.09 6.08 1.99
C GLN A 41 -4.93 5.30 2.60
N THR A 42 -5.22 4.22 3.31
CA THR A 42 -4.20 3.29 3.82
C THR A 42 -4.08 2.07 2.90
N PRO A 43 -2.98 1.29 2.99
CA PRO A 43 -2.88 0.03 2.29
C PRO A 43 -4.03 -0.94 2.58
N GLY A 44 -4.52 -0.94 3.84
CA GLY A 44 -5.65 -1.77 4.24
C GLY A 44 -6.96 -1.34 3.58
N ASP A 45 -7.18 -0.05 3.36
CA ASP A 45 -8.37 0.46 2.67
C ASP A 45 -8.38 -0.03 1.21
N LEU A 46 -7.24 0.08 0.52
CA LEU A 46 -7.11 -0.38 -0.87
C LEU A 46 -7.25 -1.89 -1.00
N ARG A 47 -6.71 -2.67 -0.05
CA ARG A 47 -6.80 -4.13 -0.07
C ARG A 47 -8.21 -4.64 0.23
N ARG A 48 -8.95 -4.00 1.16
CA ARG A 48 -10.36 -4.35 1.42
C ARG A 48 -11.28 -3.97 0.27
N ALA A 49 -10.90 -2.99 -0.55
CA ALA A 49 -11.66 -2.60 -1.73
C ALA A 49 -11.49 -3.58 -2.91
N GLN A 50 -10.46 -4.43 -2.90
CA GLN A 50 -10.38 -5.54 -3.84
C GLN A 50 -11.29 -6.70 -3.39
N PRO A 51 -12.12 -7.27 -4.28
CA PRO A 51 -12.78 -8.52 -4.00
C PRO A 51 -11.72 -9.62 -3.76
N PRO A 52 -11.98 -10.60 -2.87
CA PRO A 52 -11.12 -11.78 -2.79
C PRO A 52 -11.11 -12.43 -4.18
N GLY A 53 -9.91 -12.64 -4.72
CA GLY A 53 -9.69 -13.41 -5.94
C GLY A 53 -10.06 -14.88 -5.76
#